data_AF-A0A5B8NP60-F1
#
_entry.id   AF-A0A5B8NP60-F1
#
_cell.length_a   1.000
_cell.length_b   1.000
_cell.length_c   1.000
_cell.angle_alpha   90.00
_cell.angle_beta   90.00
_cell.angle_gamma   90.00
#
_symmetry.space_group_name_H-M   'P 1'
#
loop_
_entity.id
_entity.type
_entity.pdbx_description
1 polymer ?
#
loop_
_entity_poly.entity_id
_entity_poly.type
_entity_poly.pdbx_seq_one_letter_code
_entity_poly.pdbx_strand_id
1 'polypeptide(L)'
;MVANWAYLRSLQYFGDKPARRETGYSLLPKYLEVIAKQDPQFIQAYRFIAPVSSIYAGRPQETIHWLERALEEMSPEAPLAYVVWVHKAHDELLFLGDAQAASKSYKMAAEWASKNPDTERNANSLRRTAEFIEENPTSPIPKIGSWGMVLRHTPDQEVQEIAIENIQELGGDVIVDEQGRVQIEFPEED
;
A
#
# COMPACT_ATOMS: atom_id res chain seq x y z
N MET A 1 -12.26 21.24 4.84
CA MET A 1 -11.42 22.12 3.96
C MET A 1 -9.95 21.75 3.98
N VAL A 2 -9.33 21.51 5.15
CA VAL A 2 -7.90 21.14 5.24
C VAL A 2 -7.59 19.83 4.50
N ALA A 3 -8.40 18.78 4.68
CA ALA A 3 -8.22 17.50 3.99
C ALA A 3 -8.32 17.62 2.45
N ASN A 4 -9.29 18.39 1.95
CA ASN A 4 -9.42 18.70 0.52
C ASN A 4 -8.16 19.37 -0.05
N TRP A 5 -7.61 20.33 0.69
CA TRP A 5 -6.36 20.99 0.29
C TRP A 5 -5.18 20.02 0.32
N ALA A 6 -5.06 19.21 1.38
CA ALA A 6 -4.02 18.19 1.49
C ALA A 6 -4.07 17.19 0.33
N TYR A 7 -5.27 16.73 -0.05
CA TYR A 7 -5.47 15.85 -1.21
C TYR A 7 -5.04 16.52 -2.51
N LEU A 8 -5.46 17.75 -2.80
CA LEU A 8 -5.04 18.44 -4.03
C LEU A 8 -3.53 18.69 -4.05
N ARG A 9 -2.93 19.02 -2.90
CA ARG A 9 -1.48 19.21 -2.78
C ARG A 9 -0.71 17.90 -2.96
N SER A 10 -1.24 16.76 -2.50
CA SER A 10 -0.60 15.47 -2.73
C SER A 10 -0.58 15.11 -4.23
N LEU A 11 -1.69 15.35 -4.95
CA LEU A 11 -1.76 15.12 -6.39
C LEU A 11 -0.77 16.00 -7.17
N GLN A 12 -0.70 17.28 -6.81
CA GLN A 12 0.25 18.22 -7.40
C GLN A 12 1.70 17.82 -7.10
N TYR A 13 2.02 17.52 -5.84
CA TYR A 13 3.33 17.07 -5.41
C TYR A 13 3.79 15.82 -6.16
N PHE A 14 2.89 14.84 -6.34
CA PHE A 14 3.22 13.62 -7.07
C PHE A 14 3.65 13.92 -8.53
N GLY A 15 3.01 14.88 -9.18
CA GLY A 15 3.37 15.36 -10.52
C GLY A 15 4.56 16.34 -10.58
N ASP A 16 4.91 16.97 -9.45
CA ASP A 16 5.93 18.01 -9.37
C ASP A 16 7.35 17.43 -9.27
N LYS A 17 7.96 17.16 -10.44
CA LYS A 17 9.34 16.65 -10.50
C LYS A 17 10.35 17.58 -9.81
N PRO A 18 10.33 18.92 -10.00
CA PRO A 18 11.19 19.83 -9.24
C PRO A 18 11.11 19.64 -7.72
N ALA A 19 9.90 19.63 -7.15
CA ALA A 19 9.75 19.43 -5.71
C ALA A 19 10.28 18.06 -5.26
N ARG A 20 10.01 17.00 -6.03
CA ARG A 20 10.48 15.65 -5.71
C ARG A 20 11.96 15.42 -5.93
N ARG A 21 12.69 16.33 -6.59
CA ARG A 21 14.16 16.28 -6.59
C ARG A 21 14.74 16.65 -5.22
N GLU A 22 14.03 17.46 -4.45
CA GLU A 22 14.47 17.90 -3.12
C GLU A 22 14.03 16.94 -2.02
N THR A 23 12.80 16.42 -2.12
CA THR A 23 12.18 15.64 -1.03
C THR A 23 11.83 14.20 -1.40
N GLY A 24 12.16 13.76 -2.62
CA GLY A 24 11.79 12.43 -3.10
C GLY A 24 10.28 12.21 -3.07
N TYR A 25 9.84 11.10 -2.47
CA TYR A 25 8.41 10.81 -2.23
C TYR A 25 7.99 10.87 -0.76
N SER A 26 8.90 11.28 0.12
CA SER A 26 8.74 11.27 1.58
C SER A 26 7.51 12.02 2.13
N LEU A 27 6.96 12.98 1.38
CA LEU A 27 5.78 13.74 1.82
C LEU A 27 4.45 13.01 1.59
N LEU A 28 4.41 11.93 0.80
CA LEU A 28 3.15 11.22 0.50
C LEU A 28 2.45 10.67 1.77
N PRO A 29 3.13 9.97 2.69
CA PRO A 29 2.53 9.54 3.96
C PRO A 29 2.07 10.72 4.84
N LYS A 30 2.74 11.87 4.76
CA LYS A 30 2.34 13.08 5.52
C LYS A 30 1.04 13.69 5.03
N TYR A 31 0.71 13.55 3.75
CA TYR A 31 -0.62 13.91 3.27
C TYR A 31 -1.69 12.96 3.81
N LEU A 32 -1.42 11.64 3.87
CA LEU A 32 -2.33 10.68 4.51
C LEU A 32 -2.57 11.01 5.98
N GLU A 33 -1.52 11.33 6.72
CA GLU A 33 -1.62 11.78 8.11
C GLU A 33 -2.62 12.93 8.27
N VAL A 34 -2.46 13.98 7.46
CA VAL A 34 -3.34 15.16 7.52
C VAL A 34 -4.77 14.77 7.19
N ILE A 35 -4.99 13.92 6.18
CA ILE A 35 -6.33 13.48 5.79
C ILE A 35 -6.96 12.62 6.89
N ALA A 36 -6.24 11.63 7.42
CA ALA A 36 -6.69 10.76 8.51
C ALA A 36 -7.09 11.55 9.76
N LYS A 37 -6.36 12.63 10.08
CA LYS A 37 -6.66 13.48 11.24
C LYS A 37 -7.80 14.47 11.03
N GLN A 38 -8.09 14.85 9.79
CA GLN A 38 -8.99 15.97 9.49
C GLN A 38 -10.30 15.55 8.84
N ASP A 39 -10.28 14.48 8.05
CA ASP A 39 -11.45 13.92 7.38
C ASP A 39 -11.26 12.41 7.12
N PRO A 40 -11.48 11.56 8.14
CA PRO A 40 -11.44 10.10 8.01
C PRO A 40 -12.36 9.55 6.93
N GLN A 41 -13.46 10.25 6.60
CA GLN A 41 -14.45 9.79 5.61
C GLN A 41 -14.01 10.07 4.17
N PHE A 42 -12.85 10.69 3.94
CA PHE A 42 -12.41 11.09 2.61
C PHE A 42 -11.81 9.93 1.80
N ILE A 43 -12.63 8.91 1.53
CA ILE A 43 -12.29 7.63 0.87
C ILE A 43 -11.50 7.82 -0.42
N GLN A 44 -11.90 8.81 -1.23
CA GLN A 44 -11.23 9.15 -2.49
C GLN A 44 -9.76 9.51 -2.29
N ALA A 45 -9.39 10.15 -1.18
CA ALA A 45 -8.01 10.51 -0.94
C ALA A 45 -7.16 9.29 -0.58
N TYR A 46 -7.64 8.39 0.28
CA TYR A 46 -6.95 7.14 0.61
C TYR A 46 -6.73 6.27 -0.61
N ARG A 47 -7.74 6.15 -1.48
CA ARG A 47 -7.67 5.36 -2.71
C ARG A 47 -6.52 5.79 -3.64
N PHE A 48 -6.16 7.06 -3.63
CA PHE A 48 -5.10 7.58 -4.49
C PHE A 48 -3.76 7.67 -3.77
N ILE A 49 -3.73 8.05 -2.50
CA ILE A 49 -2.49 8.36 -1.79
C ILE A 49 -1.89 7.12 -1.11
N ALA A 50 -2.71 6.18 -0.61
CA ALA A 50 -2.23 4.96 0.04
C ALA A 50 -1.27 4.14 -0.86
N PRO A 51 -1.66 3.71 -2.07
CA PRO A 51 -0.78 2.88 -2.88
C PRO A 51 0.51 3.60 -3.27
N VAL A 52 0.46 4.92 -3.53
CA VAL A 52 1.68 5.66 -3.89
C VAL A 52 2.57 5.93 -2.69
N SER A 53 2.03 6.02 -1.47
CA SER A 53 2.82 6.14 -0.24
C SER A 53 3.61 4.86 0.02
N SER A 54 2.97 3.71 -0.14
CA SER A 54 3.62 2.41 0.06
C SER A 54 4.62 2.12 -1.06
N ILE A 55 4.25 2.35 -2.33
CA ILE A 55 5.08 1.97 -3.48
C ILE A 55 6.19 2.98 -3.79
N TYR A 56 5.88 4.28 -3.83
CA TYR A 56 6.87 5.28 -4.26
C TYR A 56 7.67 5.85 -3.10
N ALA A 57 7.06 5.98 -1.91
CA ALA A 57 7.79 6.43 -0.73
C ALA A 57 8.41 5.26 0.07
N GLY A 58 8.05 4.01 -0.24
CA GLY A 58 8.54 2.83 0.49
C GLY A 58 8.14 2.84 1.96
N ARG A 59 6.97 3.41 2.31
CA ARG A 59 6.51 3.54 3.71
C ARG A 59 5.22 2.75 4.00
N PRO A 60 5.13 1.44 3.71
CA PRO A 60 3.90 0.68 3.90
C PRO A 60 3.44 0.63 5.37
N GLN A 61 4.36 0.56 6.34
CA GLN A 61 4.00 0.59 7.77
C GLN A 61 3.37 1.93 8.19
N GLU A 62 3.90 3.06 7.70
CA GLU A 62 3.32 4.38 7.97
C GLU A 62 1.97 4.54 7.25
N THR A 63 1.84 4.00 6.02
CA THR A 63 0.55 3.95 5.31
C THR A 63 -0.49 3.19 6.13
N ILE A 64 -0.19 1.95 6.57
CA ILE A 64 -1.09 1.12 7.38
C ILE A 64 -1.54 1.88 8.63
N HIS A 65 -0.61 2.51 9.35
CA HIS A 65 -0.93 3.27 10.56
C HIS A 65 -2.00 4.35 10.30
N TRP A 66 -1.86 5.13 9.23
CA TRP A 66 -2.83 6.18 8.91
C TRP A 66 -4.14 5.63 8.35
N LEU A 67 -4.12 4.49 7.64
CA LEU A 67 -5.34 3.79 7.22
C LEU A 67 -6.11 3.27 8.43
N GLU A 68 -5.44 2.65 9.41
CA GLU A 68 -6.04 2.20 10.67
C GLU A 68 -6.73 3.34 11.39
N ARG A 69 -6.01 4.45 11.58
CA ARG A 69 -6.57 5.63 12.25
C ARG A 69 -7.82 6.16 11.56
N ALA A 70 -7.85 6.15 10.22
CA ALA A 70 -9.03 6.58 9.46
C ALA A 70 -10.18 5.57 9.59
N LEU A 71 -9.90 4.27 9.51
CA LEU A 71 -10.88 3.19 9.58
C LEU A 71 -11.61 3.13 10.93
N GLU A 72 -10.97 3.56 12.02
CA GLU A 72 -11.61 3.69 13.34
C GLU A 72 -12.83 4.61 13.35
N GLU A 73 -12.84 5.63 12.50
CA GLU A 73 -13.92 6.63 12.42
C GLU A 73 -14.78 6.49 11.16
N MET A 74 -14.31 5.73 10.15
CA MET A 74 -14.96 5.58 8.84
C MET A 74 -16.29 4.81 8.94
N SER A 75 -17.32 5.30 8.23
CA SER A 75 -18.59 4.56 8.12
C SER A 75 -18.45 3.41 7.11
N PRO A 76 -18.83 2.17 7.49
CA PRO A 76 -18.84 1.02 6.57
C PRO A 76 -19.75 1.18 5.36
N GLU A 77 -20.83 1.98 5.49
CA GLU A 77 -21.84 2.20 4.47
C GLU A 77 -21.44 3.25 3.44
N ALA A 78 -20.36 4.00 3.69
CA ALA A 78 -19.91 5.03 2.77
C ALA A 78 -19.47 4.40 1.43
N PRO A 79 -19.80 5.03 0.28
CA PRO A 79 -19.45 4.47 -1.02
C PRO A 79 -17.96 4.19 -1.15
N LEU A 80 -17.62 2.94 -1.48
CA LEU A 80 -16.25 2.45 -1.64
C LEU A 80 -15.40 2.42 -0.35
N ALA A 81 -15.99 2.56 0.85
CA ALA A 81 -15.24 2.51 2.11
C ALA A 81 -14.39 1.24 2.26
N TYR A 82 -14.89 0.11 1.77
CA TYR A 82 -14.17 -1.17 1.77
C TYR A 82 -12.80 -1.11 1.07
N VAL A 83 -12.60 -0.20 0.12
CA VAL A 83 -11.33 -0.08 -0.63
C VAL A 83 -10.19 0.32 0.29
N VAL A 84 -10.48 1.03 1.38
CA VAL A 84 -9.46 1.41 2.38
C VAL A 84 -8.93 0.19 3.12
N TRP A 85 -9.81 -0.75 3.48
CA TRP A 85 -9.40 -2.07 3.98
C TRP A 85 -8.61 -2.88 2.95
N VAL A 86 -8.96 -2.80 1.66
CA VAL A 86 -8.21 -3.47 0.59
C VAL A 86 -6.78 -2.93 0.49
N HIS A 87 -6.58 -1.61 0.58
CA HIS A 87 -5.24 -1.02 0.57
C HIS A 87 -4.42 -1.47 1.79
N LYS A 88 -5.02 -1.49 2.98
CA LYS A 88 -4.38 -2.02 4.19
C LYS A 88 -3.98 -3.49 4.02
N ALA A 89 -4.90 -4.32 3.51
CA ALA A 89 -4.65 -5.75 3.28
C ALA A 89 -3.51 -5.99 2.26
N HIS A 90 -3.45 -5.19 1.20
CA HIS A 90 -2.34 -5.26 0.25
C HIS A 90 -1.01 -4.95 0.93
N ASP A 91 -0.95 -3.90 1.75
CA ASP A 91 0.31 -3.53 2.40
C ASP A 91 0.75 -4.58 3.43
N GLU A 92 -0.19 -5.08 4.23
CA GLU A 92 0.05 -6.17 5.19
C GLU A 92 0.58 -7.43 4.51
N LEU A 93 -0.02 -7.83 3.39
CA LEU A 93 0.38 -9.04 2.67
C LEU A 93 1.70 -8.85 1.93
N LEU A 94 1.77 -7.81 1.09
CA LEU A 94 2.79 -7.67 0.05
C LEU A 94 4.09 -7.06 0.58
N PHE A 95 4.03 -6.22 1.61
CA PHE A 95 5.21 -5.56 2.16
C PHE A 95 5.60 -6.10 3.53
N LEU A 96 4.62 -6.34 4.41
CA LEU A 96 4.89 -6.83 5.77
C LEU A 96 4.93 -8.37 5.84
N GLY A 97 4.32 -9.05 4.87
CA GLY A 97 4.20 -10.51 4.90
C GLY A 97 3.29 -11.05 5.99
N ASP A 98 2.43 -10.21 6.56
CA ASP A 98 1.49 -10.57 7.60
C ASP A 98 0.20 -11.09 6.96
N ALA A 99 0.23 -12.35 6.52
CA ALA A 99 -0.91 -13.00 5.89
C ALA A 99 -2.14 -13.08 6.82
N GLN A 100 -1.92 -13.21 8.13
CA GLN A 100 -3.02 -13.26 9.10
C GLN A 100 -3.73 -11.91 9.19
N ALA A 101 -2.96 -10.81 9.33
CA ALA A 101 -3.51 -9.46 9.32
C ALA A 101 -4.18 -9.14 7.98
N ALA A 102 -3.53 -9.49 6.86
CA ALA A 102 -4.09 -9.28 5.53
C ALA A 102 -5.41 -10.04 5.32
N SER A 103 -5.48 -11.31 5.71
CA SER A 103 -6.72 -12.11 5.64
C SER A 103 -7.83 -11.44 6.46
N LYS A 104 -7.52 -10.97 7.68
CA LYS A 104 -8.48 -10.23 8.51
C LYS A 104 -8.94 -8.94 7.82
N SER A 105 -8.02 -8.15 7.27
CA SER A 105 -8.35 -6.92 6.55
C SER A 105 -9.19 -7.18 5.29
N TYR A 106 -8.92 -8.27 4.55
CA TYR A 106 -9.77 -8.70 3.43
C TYR A 106 -11.16 -9.16 3.88
N LYS A 107 -11.28 -9.86 5.02
CA LYS A 107 -12.60 -10.21 5.61
C LYS A 107 -13.39 -8.95 5.94
N MET A 108 -12.76 -7.94 6.55
CA MET A 108 -13.41 -6.65 6.83
C MET A 108 -13.80 -5.93 5.54
N ALA A 109 -12.93 -5.92 4.53
CA ALA A 109 -13.26 -5.35 3.22
C ALA A 109 -14.47 -6.06 2.58
N ALA A 110 -14.54 -7.40 2.65
CA ALA A 110 -15.67 -8.17 2.16
C ALA A 110 -16.96 -7.83 2.90
N GLU A 111 -16.89 -7.70 4.23
CA GLU A 111 -18.03 -7.30 5.05
C GLU A 111 -18.55 -5.91 4.65
N TRP A 112 -17.65 -4.91 4.53
CA TRP A 112 -18.03 -3.55 4.17
C TRP A 112 -18.58 -3.48 2.74
N ALA A 113 -17.99 -4.21 1.80
CA ALA A 113 -18.48 -4.30 0.43
C ALA A 113 -19.89 -4.92 0.36
N SER A 114 -20.24 -5.85 1.25
CA SER A 114 -21.58 -6.46 1.28
C SER A 114 -22.69 -5.53 1.78
N LYS A 115 -22.34 -4.36 2.35
CA LYS A 115 -23.34 -3.35 2.77
C LYS A 115 -24.03 -2.65 1.60
N ASN A 116 -23.46 -2.75 0.39
CA ASN A 116 -24.04 -2.20 -0.83
C ASN A 116 -24.21 -3.32 -1.89
N PRO A 117 -25.44 -3.56 -2.39
CA PRO A 117 -25.70 -4.58 -3.43
C PRO A 117 -24.83 -4.42 -4.69
N ASP A 118 -24.47 -3.19 -5.07
CA ASP A 118 -23.65 -2.93 -6.26
C ASP A 118 -22.23 -3.47 -6.12
N THR A 119 -21.77 -3.70 -4.88
CA THR A 119 -20.43 -4.20 -4.57
C THR A 119 -20.41 -5.65 -4.11
N GLU A 120 -21.53 -6.38 -4.22
CA GLU A 120 -21.64 -7.78 -3.77
C GLU A 120 -20.67 -8.71 -4.50
N ARG A 121 -20.40 -8.48 -5.80
CA ARG A 121 -19.38 -9.22 -6.54
C ARG A 121 -17.99 -9.04 -5.91
N ASN A 122 -17.68 -7.82 -5.47
CA ASN A 122 -16.40 -7.50 -4.84
C ASN A 122 -16.34 -8.15 -3.46
N ALA A 123 -17.41 -8.10 -2.68
CA ALA A 123 -17.51 -8.76 -1.39
C ALA A 123 -17.19 -10.26 -1.48
N ASN A 124 -17.78 -10.95 -2.46
CA ASN A 124 -17.53 -12.37 -2.68
C ASN A 124 -16.08 -12.66 -3.12
N SER A 125 -15.49 -11.82 -3.97
CA SER A 125 -14.10 -11.96 -4.37
C SER A 125 -13.15 -11.77 -3.18
N LEU A 126 -13.38 -10.74 -2.37
CA LEU A 126 -12.54 -10.40 -1.21
C LEU A 126 -12.60 -11.49 -0.15
N ARG A 127 -13.78 -12.09 0.09
CA ARG A 127 -13.94 -13.21 1.02
C ARG A 127 -13.11 -14.42 0.59
N ARG A 128 -13.17 -14.79 -0.70
CA ARG A 128 -12.35 -15.88 -1.27
C ARG A 128 -10.86 -15.60 -1.17
N THR A 129 -10.44 -14.36 -1.40
CA THR A 129 -9.04 -13.95 -1.22
C THR A 129 -8.61 -14.14 0.23
N ALA A 130 -9.44 -13.74 1.20
CA ALA A 130 -9.11 -13.93 2.62
C ALA A 130 -8.98 -15.41 3.01
N GLU A 131 -9.89 -16.26 2.53
CA GLU A 131 -9.87 -17.72 2.73
C GLU A 131 -8.60 -18.32 2.12
N PHE A 132 -8.27 -17.96 0.87
CA PHE A 132 -7.07 -18.45 0.20
C PHE A 132 -5.78 -18.08 0.94
N ILE A 133 -5.66 -16.85 1.43
CA ILE A 133 -4.50 -16.38 2.19
C ILE A 133 -4.39 -17.12 3.53
N GLU A 134 -5.52 -17.39 4.19
CA GLU A 134 -5.55 -18.13 5.46
C GLU A 134 -5.09 -19.58 5.30
N GLU A 135 -5.38 -20.20 4.16
CA GLU A 135 -4.94 -21.56 3.81
C GLU A 135 -3.49 -21.61 3.30
N ASN A 136 -2.97 -20.52 2.74
CA ASN A 136 -1.63 -20.46 2.13
C ASN A 136 -0.84 -19.26 2.69
N PRO A 137 -0.45 -19.29 3.98
CA PRO A 137 -0.08 -18.09 4.72
C PRO A 137 1.29 -17.49 4.35
N THR A 138 2.12 -18.11 3.52
CA THR A 138 3.49 -17.62 3.32
C THR A 138 4.07 -18.04 1.98
N SER A 139 4.51 -17.08 1.19
CA SER A 139 5.57 -17.23 0.19
C SER A 139 6.42 -15.95 0.19
N PRO A 140 7.75 -16.04 0.21
CA PRO A 140 8.63 -14.88 0.03
C PRO A 140 8.52 -14.26 -1.37
N ILE A 141 8.17 -15.03 -2.40
CA ILE A 141 8.19 -14.60 -3.80
C ILE A 141 7.31 -13.36 -4.07
N PRO A 142 6.02 -13.30 -3.68
CA PRO A 142 5.19 -12.10 -3.88
C PRO A 142 5.76 -10.85 -3.20
N LYS A 143 6.43 -11.01 -2.06
CA LYS A 143 7.03 -9.89 -1.31
C LYS A 143 8.25 -9.35 -2.01
N ILE A 144 9.15 -10.23 -2.47
CA ILE A 144 10.30 -9.87 -3.31
C ILE A 144 9.83 -9.15 -4.57
N GLY A 145 8.76 -9.65 -5.22
CA GLY A 145 8.16 -8.99 -6.40
C GLY A 145 7.63 -7.58 -6.09
N SER A 146 7.04 -7.39 -4.91
CA SER A 146 6.47 -6.11 -4.46
C SER A 146 7.54 -5.09 -4.12
N TRP A 147 8.58 -5.46 -3.38
CA TRP A 147 9.76 -4.61 -3.17
C TRP A 147 10.52 -4.34 -4.46
N GLY A 148 10.56 -5.30 -5.39
CA GLY A 148 11.07 -5.08 -6.73
C GLY A 148 10.31 -4.02 -7.52
N MET A 149 8.99 -3.92 -7.30
CA MET A 149 8.18 -2.85 -7.88
C MET A 149 8.54 -1.50 -7.29
N VAL A 150 8.78 -1.41 -5.97
CA VAL A 150 9.27 -0.18 -5.31
C VAL A 150 10.59 0.27 -5.95
N LEU A 151 11.56 -0.64 -5.99
CA LEU A 151 12.91 -0.40 -6.51
C LEU A 151 12.90 0.10 -7.97
N ARG A 152 12.02 -0.44 -8.82
CA ARG A 152 11.91 -0.02 -10.23
C ARG A 152 11.24 1.33 -10.45
N HIS A 153 10.38 1.78 -9.54
CA HIS A 153 9.57 2.98 -9.75
C HIS A 153 10.09 4.21 -9.02
N THR A 154 10.90 4.04 -7.98
CA THR A 154 11.41 5.16 -7.21
C THR A 154 12.77 5.66 -7.73
N PRO A 155 12.94 6.98 -7.97
CA PRO A 155 14.23 7.61 -8.21
C PRO A 155 14.94 8.00 -6.91
N ASP A 156 14.32 7.78 -5.75
CA ASP A 156 14.81 8.18 -4.44
C ASP A 156 15.75 7.11 -3.88
N GLN A 157 17.01 7.45 -3.67
CA GLN A 157 18.04 6.51 -3.23
C GLN A 157 17.72 5.88 -1.88
N GLU A 158 17.15 6.63 -0.93
CA GLU A 158 16.77 6.08 0.38
C GLU A 158 15.70 4.99 0.21
N VAL A 159 14.73 5.21 -0.68
CA VAL A 159 13.66 4.24 -0.96
C VAL A 159 14.20 3.03 -1.72
N GLN A 160 15.19 3.22 -2.60
CA GLN A 160 15.87 2.10 -3.27
C GLN A 160 16.61 1.22 -2.25
N GLU A 161 17.34 1.83 -1.32
CA GLU A 161 18.06 1.14 -0.24
C GLU A 161 17.09 0.31 0.61
N ILE A 162 15.98 0.90 1.06
CA ILE A 162 14.91 0.17 1.79
C ILE A 162 14.41 -1.05 0.99
N ALA A 163 14.15 -0.88 -0.30
CA ALA A 163 13.64 -1.96 -1.13
C ALA A 163 14.67 -3.08 -1.31
N ILE A 164 15.95 -2.73 -1.48
CA ILE A 164 17.05 -3.70 -1.60
C ILE A 164 17.22 -4.48 -0.30
N GLU A 165 17.25 -3.80 0.85
CA GLU A 165 17.36 -4.43 2.17
C GLU A 165 16.22 -5.44 2.37
N ASN A 166 14.98 -5.06 2.09
CA ASN A 166 13.83 -5.95 2.22
C ASN A 166 13.91 -7.15 1.25
N ILE A 167 14.37 -6.96 0.01
CA ILE A 167 14.56 -8.09 -0.93
C ILE A 167 15.60 -9.07 -0.40
N GLN A 168 16.72 -8.56 0.13
CA GLN A 168 17.82 -9.37 0.65
C GLN A 168 17.42 -10.12 1.93
N GLU A 169 16.68 -9.48 2.84
CA GLU A 169 16.13 -10.13 4.04
C GLU A 169 15.17 -11.28 3.70
N LEU A 170 14.49 -11.19 2.56
CA LEU A 170 13.61 -12.22 2.04
C LEU A 170 14.33 -13.33 1.26
N GLY A 171 15.66 -13.28 1.17
CA GLY A 171 16.49 -14.27 0.47
C GLY A 171 16.59 -14.05 -1.04
N GLY A 172 16.08 -12.93 -1.56
CA GLY A 172 16.32 -12.52 -2.94
C GLY A 172 17.65 -11.78 -3.09
N ASP A 173 18.16 -11.71 -4.31
CA ASP A 173 19.34 -10.88 -4.63
C ASP A 173 18.99 -9.79 -5.64
N VAL A 174 19.70 -8.66 -5.55
CA VAL A 174 19.51 -7.50 -6.42
C VAL A 174 20.80 -7.24 -7.18
N ILE A 175 20.74 -7.46 -8.49
CA ILE A 175 21.84 -7.20 -9.41
C ILE A 175 21.50 -5.92 -10.18
N VAL A 176 22.34 -4.89 -10.00
CA VAL A 176 22.25 -3.65 -10.77
C VAL A 176 23.36 -3.67 -11.81
N ASP A 177 23.01 -3.64 -13.08
CA ASP A 177 24.00 -3.61 -14.16
C ASP A 177 24.62 -2.22 -14.37
N GLU A 178 25.66 -2.14 -15.21
CA GLU A 178 26.36 -0.88 -15.53
C GLU A 178 25.46 0.20 -16.16
N GLN A 179 24.27 -0.17 -16.63
CA GLN A 179 23.26 0.72 -17.22
C GLN A 179 22.20 1.15 -16.20
N GLY A 180 22.33 0.74 -14.94
CA GLY A 180 21.37 0.99 -13.88
C GLY A 180 20.10 0.15 -13.98
N ARG A 181 20.08 -0.93 -14.79
CA ARG A 181 18.95 -1.84 -14.84
C ARG A 181 18.99 -2.79 -13.66
N VAL A 182 17.84 -2.92 -13.01
CA VAL A 182 17.65 -3.76 -11.84
C VAL A 182 17.15 -5.14 -12.28
N GLN A 183 17.91 -6.17 -11.97
CA GLN A 183 17.51 -7.57 -12.03
C GLN A 183 17.34 -8.09 -10.59
N ILE A 184 16.29 -8.88 -10.38
CA ILE A 184 15.99 -9.50 -9.08
C ILE A 184 16.03 -11.01 -9.27
N GLU A 185 16.85 -11.66 -8.47
CA GLU A 185 16.93 -13.11 -8.39
C GLU A 185 16.11 -13.58 -7.19
N PHE A 186 15.28 -14.59 -7.41
CA PHE A 186 14.43 -15.17 -6.37
C PHE A 186 15.16 -16.37 -5.74
N PRO A 187 14.91 -16.67 -4.45
CA PRO A 187 15.44 -17.87 -3.82
C PRO A 187 14.96 -19.14 -4.55
N GLU A 188 15.77 -20.20 -4.51
CA GLU A 188 15.47 -21.47 -5.19
C GLU A 188 14.29 -22.24 -4.58
N GLU A 189 13.94 -21.97 -3.32
CA GLU A 189 12.82 -22.60 -2.59
C GLU A 189 11.97 -21.56 -1.85
N ASP A 190 10.67 -21.87 -1.70
CA ASP A 190 9.67 -21.11 -0.94
C ASP A 190 9.61 -21.57 0.54
#